data_AF-N4XD07-F1
#
_entry.id   AF-N4XD07-F1
#
_cell.length_a   1.000
_cell.length_b   1.000
_cell.length_c   1.000
_cell.angle_alpha   90.00
_cell.angle_beta   90.00
_cell.angle_gamma   90.00
#
_symmetry.space_group_name_H-M   'P 1'
#
loop_
_entity.id
_entity.type
_entity.pdbx_description
1 polymer ?
#
loop_
_entity_poly.entity_id
_entity_poly.type
_entity_poly.pdbx_seq_one_letter_code
_entity_poly.pdbx_strand_id
1 'polypeptide(L)'
;MSSRTLTNVVNDQTVALNALIYGYAGHSLVTPQHALQQIWWTEERINERVTNDFVTSRLQPQERERLTQPVGFGDLSDDTYIEWIMEKARRLFLTLVEIGEADRIFAVVDKSWDDDDLPLGMEDIEQLSLSNRRDNHANARFYHTQFTFLLRELRQGVHIDYAENEEVPIESVMTLPVAVSLQAWSRIHLPKKPKEIYMRRKFPLGNADDPEAFHQDFILDVESARMVEHEHLAPVWASYTAKGSGYIVSNFVGHHTLRTFIDHRNPAQYQKLPKPERRWLVLNWLHCLADTITTLHQNGFCHSAIRPSRILVDEQNAIAFSDIGSLETFQKDKKPDAMDAYIYDAPEAHASSEPLDLPPSVASPTLSKDRHVSIASKSSSRSSNSSNSYQPKPQHQSQGQETEKADVFSLGCVFLEILTFLLKKKSHDFIKHRTSKQKINTGGKNSRTDSSYHNNLDKVETWMAVLEKASGESDDEAFGIVPDILALIRTMLSKNPMHRPTARDVRDELFDIFS
;
A
#
# COMPACT_ATOMS: atom_id res chain seq x y z
N MET A 1 37.37 -20.10 11.34
CA MET A 1 37.13 -18.83 12.06
C MET A 1 35.85 -18.23 11.51
N SER A 2 34.87 -18.00 12.36
CA SER A 2 33.51 -17.59 12.01
C SER A 2 33.49 -16.21 11.34
N SER A 3 33.17 -16.14 10.04
CA SER A 3 32.83 -14.89 9.36
C SER A 3 31.43 -14.47 9.81
N ARG A 4 31.34 -13.69 10.88
CA ARG A 4 30.10 -12.95 11.20
C ARG A 4 29.89 -11.92 10.10
N THR A 5 28.96 -12.17 9.20
CA THR A 5 28.54 -11.24 8.17
C THR A 5 27.91 -10.01 8.83
N LEU A 6 28.54 -8.85 8.64
CA LEU A 6 28.14 -7.53 9.15
C LEU A 6 26.97 -6.92 8.34
N THR A 7 25.97 -7.72 7.97
CA THR A 7 24.88 -7.31 7.05
C THR A 7 23.75 -6.52 7.70
N ASN A 8 23.73 -6.37 9.02
CA ASN A 8 22.58 -5.80 9.77
C ASN A 8 22.76 -4.35 10.26
N VAL A 9 23.77 -3.61 9.81
CA VAL A 9 24.12 -2.32 10.43
C VAL A 9 23.27 -1.14 9.92
N VAL A 10 22.57 -1.28 8.80
CA VAL A 10 21.71 -0.21 8.25
C VAL A 10 20.38 -0.81 7.80
N ASN A 11 19.38 -0.74 8.68
CA ASN A 11 17.99 -1.08 8.35
C ASN A 11 17.09 0.16 8.50
N ASP A 12 15.83 0.06 8.07
CA ASP A 12 14.85 1.16 8.18
C ASP A 12 14.74 1.72 9.61
N GLN A 13 14.93 0.86 10.63
CA GLN A 13 14.95 1.26 12.03
C GLN A 13 16.19 2.07 12.39
N THR A 14 17.35 1.79 11.79
CA THR A 14 18.60 2.54 12.04
C THR A 14 18.54 3.91 11.39
N VAL A 15 17.93 4.01 10.20
CA VAL A 15 17.69 5.29 9.51
C VAL A 15 16.66 6.13 10.26
N ALA A 16 15.55 5.54 10.68
CA ALA A 16 14.54 6.20 11.49
C ALA A 16 15.10 6.64 12.85
N LEU A 17 15.89 5.81 13.52
CA LEU A 17 16.55 6.10 14.80
C LEU A 17 17.56 7.25 14.65
N ASN A 18 18.36 7.27 13.59
CA ASN A 18 19.30 8.36 13.32
C ASN A 18 18.56 9.69 13.03
N ALA A 19 17.43 9.65 12.32
CA ALA A 19 16.59 10.82 12.11
C ALA A 19 15.92 11.30 13.41
N LEU A 20 15.50 10.38 14.29
CA LEU A 20 14.84 10.69 15.56
C LEU A 20 15.81 11.25 16.61
N ILE A 21 17.05 10.73 16.67
CA ILE A 21 18.04 11.09 17.70
C ILE A 21 18.67 12.46 17.41
N TYR A 22 18.99 12.77 16.16
CA TYR A 22 19.85 13.91 15.85
C TYR A 22 19.11 15.19 15.42
N GLY A 23 17.80 15.16 15.17
CA GLY A 23 16.97 16.35 14.88
C GLY A 23 17.36 17.14 13.60
N TYR A 24 18.48 16.77 12.99
CA TYR A 24 19.08 17.22 11.75
C TYR A 24 19.85 16.00 11.23
N ALA A 25 19.38 15.36 10.17
CA ALA A 25 20.15 14.32 9.49
C ALA A 25 21.24 14.96 8.61
N GLY A 26 22.10 15.78 9.21
CA GLY A 26 23.36 16.18 8.62
C GLY A 26 24.40 15.12 8.98
N HIS A 27 24.82 14.35 7.97
CA HIS A 27 26.04 13.53 7.99
C HIS A 27 26.32 12.75 9.28
N SER A 28 25.71 11.58 9.45
CA SER A 28 26.35 10.58 10.32
C SER A 28 27.58 10.03 9.60
N LEU A 29 28.75 10.34 10.13
CA LEU A 29 30.10 9.99 9.67
C LEU A 29 30.41 8.47 9.67
N VAL A 30 29.40 7.60 9.62
CA VAL A 30 29.58 6.14 9.81
C VAL A 30 28.84 5.28 8.78
N THR A 31 28.34 5.85 7.68
CA THR A 31 27.95 5.05 6.50
C THR A 31 29.04 5.13 5.46
N PRO A 32 29.76 4.04 5.15
CA PRO A 32 30.66 4.03 4.00
C PRO A 32 29.87 4.42 2.75
N GLN A 33 30.41 5.31 1.91
CA GLN A 33 29.83 5.69 0.62
C GLN A 33 29.75 4.51 -0.39
N HIS A 34 30.16 3.33 0.04
CA HIS A 34 29.87 2.06 -0.60
C HIS A 34 29.01 1.28 0.38
N ALA A 35 27.71 1.15 0.08
CA ALA A 35 26.91 0.11 0.70
C ALA A 35 27.74 -1.18 0.68
N LEU A 36 27.87 -1.85 1.84
CA LEU A 36 28.29 -3.25 1.84
C LEU A 36 27.33 -3.95 0.88
N GLN A 37 27.77 -4.20 -0.36
CA GLN A 37 26.90 -4.79 -1.38
C GLN A 37 26.40 -6.10 -0.78
N GLN A 38 25.08 -6.17 -0.59
CA GLN A 38 24.45 -7.39 -0.14
C GLN A 38 24.74 -8.43 -1.23
N ILE A 39 25.57 -9.41 -0.89
CA ILE A 39 26.07 -10.34 -1.91
C ILE A 39 24.98 -11.38 -2.14
N TRP A 40 24.09 -11.11 -3.09
CA TRP A 40 23.04 -12.04 -3.50
C TRP A 40 23.60 -13.24 -4.26
N TRP A 41 22.84 -14.34 -4.27
CA TRP A 41 23.07 -15.48 -5.15
C TRP A 41 22.45 -15.20 -6.52
N THR A 42 23.04 -14.26 -7.27
CA THR A 42 22.62 -13.99 -8.65
C THR A 42 22.95 -15.17 -9.54
N GLU A 43 22.30 -15.25 -10.70
CA GLU A 43 22.57 -16.30 -11.68
C GLU A 43 24.05 -16.32 -12.08
N GLU A 44 24.67 -15.16 -12.30
CA GLU A 44 26.09 -15.09 -12.65
C GLU A 44 26.97 -15.68 -11.54
N ARG A 45 26.67 -15.37 -10.28
CA ARG A 45 27.43 -15.88 -9.14
C ARG A 45 27.25 -17.38 -8.94
N ILE A 46 26.04 -17.89 -9.17
CA ILE A 46 25.75 -19.32 -9.12
C ILE A 46 26.54 -20.04 -10.23
N ASN A 47 26.55 -19.48 -11.44
CA ASN A 47 27.29 -20.02 -12.58
C ASN A 47 28.81 -20.00 -12.34
N GLU A 48 29.34 -18.94 -11.73
CA GLU A 48 30.76 -18.87 -11.32
C GLU A 48 31.10 -19.87 -10.20
N ARG A 49 30.15 -20.14 -9.30
CA ARG A 49 30.36 -21.03 -8.16
C ARG A 49 30.27 -22.50 -8.54
N VAL A 50 29.28 -22.86 -9.36
CA VAL A 50 28.98 -24.23 -9.77
C VAL A 50 29.67 -24.52 -11.09
N THR A 51 30.93 -24.93 -10.99
CA THR A 51 31.75 -25.41 -12.11
C THR A 51 31.79 -26.95 -12.15
N ASN A 52 32.25 -27.52 -13.27
CA ASN A 52 32.45 -28.97 -13.40
C ASN A 52 33.36 -29.53 -12.28
N ASP A 53 34.47 -28.84 -12.00
CA ASP A 53 35.38 -29.18 -10.91
C ASP A 53 34.69 -29.11 -9.53
N PHE A 54 33.87 -28.08 -9.33
CA PHE A 54 33.10 -27.93 -8.09
C PHE A 54 32.14 -29.10 -7.90
N VAL A 55 31.34 -29.45 -8.92
CA VAL A 55 30.41 -30.58 -8.88
C VAL A 55 31.17 -31.88 -8.55
N THR A 56 32.22 -32.19 -9.30
CA THR A 56 33.03 -33.40 -9.12
C THR A 56 33.66 -33.48 -7.74
N SER A 57 34.10 -32.34 -7.16
CA SER A 57 34.72 -32.28 -5.84
C SER A 57 33.75 -32.56 -4.68
N ARG A 58 32.44 -32.35 -4.89
CA ARG A 58 31.40 -32.49 -3.86
C ARG A 58 30.73 -33.86 -3.86
N LEU A 59 30.93 -34.66 -4.91
CA LEU A 59 30.41 -36.02 -5.03
C LEU A 59 31.40 -37.07 -4.51
N GLN A 60 30.84 -38.17 -4.01
CA GLN A 60 31.62 -39.34 -3.62
C GLN A 60 32.37 -39.94 -4.82
N PRO A 61 33.59 -40.49 -4.64
CA PRO A 61 34.38 -41.02 -5.75
C PRO A 61 33.66 -42.04 -6.62
N GLN A 62 32.80 -42.88 -6.03
CA GLN A 62 32.03 -43.92 -6.72
C GLN A 62 30.93 -43.34 -7.62
N GLU A 63 30.39 -42.17 -7.27
CA GLU A 63 29.30 -41.52 -8.01
C GLU A 63 29.81 -40.65 -9.16
N ARG A 64 31.11 -40.29 -9.16
CA ARG A 64 31.70 -39.41 -10.20
C ARG A 64 31.63 -40.00 -11.61
N GLU A 65 31.69 -41.32 -11.74
CA GLU A 65 31.58 -42.01 -13.04
C GLU A 65 30.20 -41.85 -13.66
N ARG A 66 29.15 -41.56 -12.86
CA ARG A 66 27.81 -41.32 -13.35
C ARG A 66 27.64 -39.97 -14.03
N LEU A 67 28.51 -38.99 -13.73
CA LEU A 67 28.42 -37.64 -14.30
C LEU A 67 28.48 -37.63 -15.84
N THR A 68 29.26 -38.53 -16.44
CA THR A 68 29.44 -38.63 -17.90
C THR A 68 28.45 -39.59 -18.56
N GLN A 69 27.56 -40.21 -17.78
CA GLN A 69 26.54 -41.10 -18.33
C GLN A 69 25.38 -40.26 -18.90
N PRO A 70 24.70 -40.75 -19.94
CA PRO A 70 23.50 -40.11 -20.46
C PRO A 70 22.37 -40.18 -19.43
N VAL A 71 21.52 -39.15 -19.40
CA VAL A 71 20.33 -39.12 -18.54
C VAL A 71 19.28 -40.12 -19.05
N GLY A 72 18.62 -40.85 -18.15
CA GLY A 72 17.83 -42.05 -18.48
C GLY A 72 16.41 -41.83 -18.99
N PHE A 73 15.95 -40.59 -19.20
CA PHE A 73 14.53 -40.28 -19.46
C PHE A 73 14.33 -39.54 -20.79
N GLY A 74 14.12 -40.31 -21.87
CA GLY A 74 13.60 -39.84 -23.16
C GLY A 74 14.58 -39.98 -24.33
N ASP A 75 14.12 -40.57 -25.44
CA ASP A 75 14.85 -40.79 -26.71
C ASP A 75 15.23 -39.48 -27.47
N LEU A 76 15.29 -38.32 -26.79
CA LEU A 76 15.36 -37.00 -27.44
C LEU A 76 16.49 -36.07 -26.94
N SER A 77 17.23 -36.38 -25.87
CA SER A 77 18.41 -35.61 -25.45
C SER A 77 19.59 -36.52 -25.10
N ASP A 78 20.72 -36.36 -25.78
CA ASP A 78 21.99 -37.03 -25.48
C ASP A 78 22.72 -36.40 -24.27
N ASP A 79 22.06 -35.50 -23.53
CA ASP A 79 22.63 -34.78 -22.40
C ASP A 79 23.15 -35.74 -21.32
N THR A 80 24.38 -35.50 -20.88
CA THR A 80 24.96 -36.18 -19.73
C THR A 80 24.45 -35.57 -18.42
N TYR A 81 24.56 -36.31 -17.30
CA TYR A 81 24.18 -35.76 -15.98
C TYR A 81 24.92 -34.46 -15.66
N ILE A 82 26.20 -34.34 -16.03
CA ILE A 82 26.96 -33.11 -15.78
C ILE A 82 26.47 -31.94 -16.63
N GLU A 83 26.10 -32.17 -17.89
CA GLU A 83 25.52 -31.14 -18.76
C GLU A 83 24.17 -30.68 -18.20
N TRP A 84 23.31 -31.60 -17.77
CA TRP A 84 22.05 -31.26 -17.11
C TRP A 84 22.25 -30.43 -15.84
N ILE A 85 23.15 -30.85 -14.95
CA ILE A 85 23.43 -30.12 -13.70
C ILE A 85 23.90 -28.70 -14.01
N MET A 86 24.78 -28.55 -15.00
CA MET A 86 25.31 -27.26 -15.37
C MET A 86 24.22 -26.41 -16.04
N GLU A 87 23.45 -26.92 -16.99
CA GLU A 87 22.51 -26.08 -17.74
C GLU A 87 21.22 -25.79 -16.97
N LYS A 88 20.77 -26.74 -16.14
CA LYS A 88 19.40 -26.75 -15.62
C LYS A 88 19.30 -26.81 -14.09
N ALA A 89 20.26 -27.39 -13.37
CA ALA A 89 20.07 -27.72 -11.94
C ALA A 89 21.16 -27.16 -10.99
N ARG A 90 21.75 -26.00 -11.29
CA ARG A 90 22.84 -25.43 -10.47
C ARG A 90 22.37 -25.02 -9.06
N ARG A 91 21.18 -24.44 -8.90
CA ARG A 91 20.60 -24.06 -7.60
C ARG A 91 20.21 -25.29 -6.79
N LEU A 92 19.59 -26.27 -7.45
CA LEU A 92 19.27 -27.55 -6.82
C LEU A 92 20.53 -28.23 -6.29
N PHE A 93 21.61 -28.26 -7.09
CA PHE A 93 22.89 -28.80 -6.66
C PHE A 93 23.51 -28.04 -5.47
N LEU A 94 23.51 -26.70 -5.49
CA LEU A 94 23.99 -25.90 -4.36
C LEU A 94 23.21 -26.18 -3.08
N THR A 95 21.89 -26.29 -3.19
CA THR A 95 21.00 -26.61 -2.06
C THR A 95 21.36 -27.96 -1.46
N LEU A 96 21.53 -29.00 -2.30
CA LEU A 96 21.94 -30.34 -1.87
C LEU A 96 23.33 -30.35 -1.22
N VAL A 97 24.28 -29.60 -1.77
CA VAL A 97 25.63 -29.47 -1.21
C VAL A 97 25.60 -28.83 0.18
N GLU A 98 24.79 -27.79 0.37
CA GLU A 98 24.71 -27.06 1.64
C GLU A 98 24.09 -27.92 2.76
N ILE A 99 23.12 -28.79 2.44
CA ILE A 99 22.53 -29.71 3.41
C ILE A 99 23.33 -31.01 3.62
N GLY A 100 24.40 -31.22 2.84
CA GLY A 100 25.29 -32.37 2.92
C GLY A 100 24.86 -33.60 2.11
N GLU A 101 23.92 -33.47 1.19
CA GLU A 101 23.32 -34.57 0.42
C GLU A 101 23.58 -34.42 -1.10
N ALA A 102 24.79 -33.98 -1.48
CA ALA A 102 25.16 -33.68 -2.87
C ALA A 102 24.90 -34.86 -3.85
N ASP A 103 25.10 -36.10 -3.42
CA ASP A 103 24.91 -37.30 -4.25
C ASP A 103 23.43 -37.51 -4.66
N ARG A 104 22.48 -36.83 -4.01
CA ARG A 104 21.06 -36.88 -4.37
C ARG A 104 20.73 -36.10 -5.65
N ILE A 105 21.69 -35.40 -6.24
CA ILE A 105 21.51 -34.70 -7.51
C ILE A 105 21.10 -35.63 -8.65
N PHE A 106 21.58 -36.89 -8.66
CA PHE A 106 21.16 -37.85 -9.67
C PHE A 106 19.67 -38.18 -9.56
N ALA A 107 19.13 -38.27 -8.35
CA ALA A 107 17.69 -38.50 -8.14
C ALA A 107 16.83 -37.30 -8.56
N VAL A 108 17.37 -36.07 -8.45
CA VAL A 108 16.74 -34.85 -8.96
C VAL A 108 16.67 -34.90 -10.50
N VAL A 109 17.81 -35.17 -11.14
CA VAL A 109 17.89 -35.28 -12.62
C VAL A 109 17.04 -36.43 -13.15
N ASP A 110 17.04 -37.58 -12.46
CA ASP A 110 16.22 -38.75 -12.81
C ASP A 110 14.70 -38.47 -12.74
N LYS A 111 14.31 -37.43 -12.00
CA LYS A 111 12.92 -36.97 -11.93
C LYS A 111 12.63 -35.82 -12.87
N SER A 112 13.63 -35.44 -13.68
CA SER A 112 13.57 -34.31 -14.60
C SER A 112 13.30 -32.97 -13.92
N TRP A 113 13.71 -32.82 -12.65
CA TRP A 113 13.62 -31.52 -11.99
C TRP A 113 14.78 -30.61 -12.36
N ASP A 114 14.46 -29.33 -12.50
CA ASP A 114 15.40 -28.26 -12.78
C ASP A 114 15.18 -27.02 -11.88
N ASP A 115 16.04 -26.02 -12.06
CA ASP A 115 16.02 -24.80 -11.26
C ASP A 115 14.73 -23.98 -11.47
N ASP A 116 13.99 -24.17 -12.57
CA ASP A 116 12.71 -23.49 -12.83
C ASP A 116 11.56 -24.09 -12.00
N ASP A 117 11.70 -25.33 -11.52
CA ASP A 117 10.76 -25.98 -10.60
C ASP A 117 10.86 -25.45 -9.15
N LEU A 118 11.91 -24.69 -8.81
CA LEU A 118 12.06 -24.15 -7.46
C LEU A 118 11.12 -22.95 -7.21
N PRO A 119 10.58 -22.79 -5.98
CA PRO A 119 10.79 -23.63 -4.81
C PRO A 119 9.92 -24.90 -4.82
N LEU A 120 10.52 -26.03 -4.43
CA LEU A 120 9.82 -27.30 -4.26
C LEU A 120 9.02 -27.31 -2.95
N GLY A 121 7.78 -27.83 -3.02
CA GLY A 121 6.95 -28.09 -1.86
C GLY A 121 7.46 -29.28 -1.03
N MET A 122 7.00 -29.42 0.21
CA MET A 122 7.40 -30.54 1.08
C MET A 122 7.05 -31.90 0.48
N GLU A 123 5.91 -32.02 -0.21
CA GLU A 123 5.47 -33.25 -0.87
C GLU A 123 6.43 -33.68 -1.98
N ASP A 124 6.96 -32.73 -2.76
CA ASP A 124 7.96 -33.01 -3.80
C ASP A 124 9.30 -33.37 -3.16
N ILE A 125 9.75 -32.61 -2.15
CA ILE A 125 11.01 -32.89 -1.47
C ILE A 125 11.02 -34.29 -0.84
N GLU A 126 9.89 -34.79 -0.34
CA GLU A 126 9.79 -36.16 0.17
C GLU A 126 10.14 -37.21 -0.88
N GLN A 127 9.83 -36.95 -2.15
CA GLN A 127 10.15 -37.88 -3.21
C GLN A 127 11.66 -37.97 -3.47
N LEU A 128 12.48 -36.98 -3.09
CA LEU A 128 13.94 -37.04 -3.22
C LEU A 128 14.58 -38.07 -2.29
N SER A 129 13.83 -38.59 -1.31
CA SER A 129 14.32 -39.57 -0.35
C SER A 129 15.63 -39.12 0.33
N LEU A 130 15.73 -37.83 0.66
CA LEU A 130 16.89 -37.24 1.36
C LEU A 130 17.01 -37.78 2.78
N SER A 131 15.87 -38.03 3.42
CA SER A 131 15.80 -38.53 4.79
C SER A 131 16.26 -39.99 4.87
N ASN A 132 17.20 -40.26 5.77
CA ASN A 132 17.74 -41.59 6.02
C ASN A 132 17.44 -42.01 7.48
N ARG A 133 17.61 -43.29 7.83
CA ARG A 133 17.39 -43.81 9.21
C ARG A 133 18.09 -43.03 10.35
N ARG A 134 19.09 -42.21 10.02
CA ARG A 134 19.88 -41.40 10.96
C ARG A 134 19.51 -39.91 10.95
N ASP A 135 18.76 -39.44 9.94
CA ASP A 135 18.44 -38.03 9.77
C ASP A 135 17.06 -37.86 9.12
N ASN A 136 16.07 -37.60 9.97
CA ASN A 136 14.68 -37.34 9.55
C ASN A 136 14.42 -35.85 9.27
N HIS A 137 15.45 -35.00 9.36
CA HIS A 137 15.32 -33.54 9.19
C HIS A 137 15.91 -33.05 7.86
N ALA A 138 16.48 -33.93 7.03
CA ALA A 138 17.08 -33.56 5.75
C ALA A 138 16.09 -32.86 4.81
N ASN A 139 14.84 -33.34 4.73
CA ASN A 139 13.79 -32.71 3.91
C ASN A 139 13.49 -31.29 4.40
N ALA A 140 13.34 -31.11 5.72
CA ALA A 140 13.12 -29.78 6.29
C ALA A 140 14.32 -28.86 6.04
N ARG A 141 15.56 -29.34 6.17
CA ARG A 141 16.75 -28.53 5.83
C ARG A 141 16.74 -28.13 4.36
N PHE A 142 16.47 -29.07 3.44
CA PHE A 142 16.36 -28.75 2.01
C PHE A 142 15.33 -27.65 1.78
N TYR A 143 14.13 -27.82 2.34
CA TYR A 143 13.03 -26.87 2.19
C TYR A 143 13.42 -25.46 2.62
N HIS A 144 14.13 -25.30 3.73
CA HIS A 144 14.55 -23.99 4.21
C HIS A 144 15.77 -23.44 3.46
N THR A 145 16.70 -24.31 3.05
CA THR A 145 17.95 -23.93 2.39
C THR A 145 17.75 -23.51 0.94
N GLN A 146 16.77 -24.08 0.22
CA GLN A 146 16.53 -23.73 -1.19
C GLN A 146 16.33 -22.22 -1.38
N PHE A 147 15.62 -21.58 -0.46
CA PHE A 147 15.36 -20.13 -0.47
C PHE A 147 16.61 -19.27 -0.31
N THR A 148 17.73 -19.82 0.18
CA THR A 148 19.01 -19.11 0.23
C THR A 148 19.60 -18.89 -1.16
N PHE A 149 19.34 -19.82 -2.09
CA PHE A 149 19.86 -19.78 -3.47
C PHE A 149 18.81 -19.31 -4.48
N LEU A 150 17.63 -18.88 -3.98
CA LEU A 150 16.61 -18.24 -4.77
C LEU A 150 16.78 -16.73 -4.72
N LEU A 151 16.59 -16.11 -5.89
CA LEU A 151 16.58 -14.66 -6.06
C LEU A 151 15.37 -14.31 -6.92
N ARG A 152 14.18 -14.38 -6.32
CA ARG A 152 12.93 -14.10 -7.03
C ARG A 152 12.74 -12.58 -7.11
N GLU A 153 13.12 -11.98 -8.23
CA GLU A 153 12.96 -10.54 -8.42
C GLU A 153 11.48 -10.13 -8.54
N LEU A 154 11.14 -8.98 -7.95
CA LEU A 154 9.82 -8.40 -8.11
C LEU A 154 9.63 -7.96 -9.57
N ARG A 155 8.45 -8.26 -10.12
CA ARG A 155 8.03 -7.86 -11.46
C ARG A 155 6.64 -7.24 -11.40
N GLN A 156 6.31 -6.42 -12.40
CA GLN A 156 5.01 -5.79 -12.50
C GLN A 156 3.89 -6.85 -12.48
N GLY A 157 2.86 -6.61 -11.66
CA GLY A 157 1.68 -7.47 -11.53
C GLY A 157 1.88 -8.70 -10.65
N VAL A 158 3.09 -8.98 -10.17
CA VAL A 158 3.38 -10.20 -9.41
C VAL A 158 3.14 -9.99 -7.91
N HIS A 159 2.63 -11.03 -7.25
CA HIS A 159 2.69 -11.21 -5.80
C HIS A 159 3.70 -12.31 -5.48
N ILE A 160 4.55 -12.13 -4.46
CA ILE A 160 5.52 -13.16 -4.03
C ILE A 160 5.43 -13.36 -2.52
N ASP A 161 5.20 -14.60 -2.08
CA ASP A 161 5.36 -14.98 -0.68
C ASP A 161 6.79 -15.42 -0.41
N TYR A 162 7.58 -14.58 0.25
CA TYR A 162 8.96 -14.89 0.59
C TYR A 162 9.03 -15.75 1.86
N ALA A 163 9.83 -16.80 1.81
CA ALA A 163 10.10 -17.61 2.98
C ALA A 163 10.93 -16.85 4.02
N GLU A 164 10.94 -17.34 5.28
CA GLU A 164 11.62 -16.67 6.39
C GLU A 164 13.12 -16.41 6.14
N ASN A 165 13.78 -17.36 5.46
CA ASN A 165 15.21 -17.31 5.11
C ASN A 165 15.49 -16.76 3.71
N GLU A 166 14.44 -16.38 2.96
CA GLU A 166 14.61 -15.80 1.64
C GLU A 166 14.93 -14.31 1.75
N GLU A 167 15.92 -13.86 0.98
CA GLU A 167 16.25 -12.45 0.89
C GLU A 167 15.43 -11.80 -0.21
N VAL A 168 14.79 -10.68 0.12
CA VAL A 168 14.05 -9.87 -0.87
C VAL A 168 15.08 -9.06 -1.67
N PRO A 169 15.17 -9.21 -3.00
CA PRO A 169 16.15 -8.53 -3.84
C PRO A 169 15.76 -7.07 -4.06
N ILE A 170 15.97 -6.23 -3.04
CA ILE A 170 15.69 -4.78 -3.06
C ILE A 170 16.76 -4.02 -2.30
N GLU A 171 17.11 -2.83 -2.77
CA GLU A 171 18.03 -1.92 -2.09
C GLU A 171 17.30 -0.64 -1.67
N SER A 172 17.56 -0.19 -0.44
CA SER A 172 16.95 1.04 0.07
C SER A 172 17.65 2.28 -0.48
N VAL A 173 16.85 3.22 -0.98
CA VAL A 173 17.33 4.54 -1.38
C VAL A 173 17.53 5.39 -0.12
N MET A 174 18.79 5.73 0.18
CA MET A 174 19.18 6.46 1.40
C MET A 174 18.95 7.98 1.34
N THR A 175 18.30 8.49 0.29
CA THR A 175 17.98 9.91 0.19
C THR A 175 16.72 10.24 0.99
N LEU A 176 16.69 11.40 1.64
CA LEU A 176 15.48 11.85 2.35
C LEU A 176 14.40 12.27 1.34
N PRO A 177 13.12 11.94 1.60
CA PRO A 177 12.01 12.47 0.82
C PRO A 177 11.95 14.00 0.91
N VAL A 178 11.42 14.63 -0.15
CA VAL A 178 11.28 16.09 -0.20
C VAL A 178 10.33 16.60 0.88
N ALA A 179 9.25 15.85 1.17
CA ALA A 179 8.31 16.16 2.25
C ALA A 179 8.43 15.19 3.43
N VAL A 180 8.42 15.73 4.65
CA VAL A 180 8.52 14.97 5.91
C VAL A 180 7.42 13.91 6.04
N SER A 181 6.20 14.21 5.58
CA SER A 181 5.06 13.28 5.63
C SER A 181 5.28 11.97 4.88
N LEU A 182 6.22 11.95 3.92
CA LEU A 182 6.54 10.78 3.11
C LEU A 182 7.67 9.92 3.72
N GLN A 183 8.29 10.36 4.82
CA GLN A 183 9.36 9.62 5.50
C GLN A 183 8.88 8.29 6.10
N ALA A 184 7.57 8.12 6.28
CA ALA A 184 7.00 6.85 6.73
C ALA A 184 7.08 5.75 5.65
N TRP A 185 7.24 6.12 4.38
CA TRP A 185 7.33 5.17 3.27
C TRP A 185 8.77 5.02 2.80
N SER A 186 9.22 3.77 2.68
CA SER A 186 10.56 3.46 2.18
C SER A 186 10.61 3.72 0.67
N ARG A 187 11.74 4.22 0.19
CA ARG A 187 12.05 4.22 -1.24
C ARG A 187 13.07 3.14 -1.52
N ILE A 188 12.86 2.39 -2.57
CA ILE A 188 13.71 1.25 -2.94
C ILE A 188 14.04 1.30 -4.43
N HIS A 189 15.06 0.56 -4.83
CA HIS A 189 15.25 0.17 -6.23
C HIS A 189 15.57 -1.31 -6.32
N LEU A 190 15.38 -1.87 -7.51
CA LEU A 190 15.76 -3.25 -7.79
C LEU A 190 17.28 -3.37 -7.99
N PRO A 191 17.86 -4.56 -7.75
CA PRO A 191 19.24 -4.88 -8.10
C PRO A 191 19.62 -4.37 -9.49
N LYS A 192 20.85 -3.85 -9.63
CA LYS A 192 21.39 -3.36 -10.92
C LYS A 192 20.59 -2.21 -11.59
N LYS A 193 19.51 -1.70 -10.96
CA LYS A 193 18.62 -0.65 -11.48
C LYS A 193 18.49 0.57 -10.55
N PRO A 194 19.60 1.23 -10.14
CA PRO A 194 19.57 2.30 -9.13
C PRO A 194 18.81 3.57 -9.54
N LYS A 195 18.46 3.72 -10.82
CA LYS A 195 17.68 4.85 -11.34
C LYS A 195 16.18 4.61 -11.31
N GLU A 196 15.74 3.36 -11.21
CA GLU A 196 14.33 2.99 -11.13
C GLU A 196 13.92 2.95 -9.66
N ILE A 197 13.45 4.10 -9.16
CA ILE A 197 13.02 4.24 -7.77
C ILE A 197 11.54 3.86 -7.67
N TYR A 198 11.23 3.07 -6.65
CA TYR A 198 9.88 2.68 -6.28
C TYR A 198 9.58 3.12 -4.85
N MET A 199 8.30 3.36 -4.59
CA MET A 199 7.77 3.60 -3.25
C MET A 199 7.29 2.27 -2.66
N ARG A 200 7.74 1.94 -1.45
CA ARG A 200 7.41 0.70 -0.74
C ARG A 200 6.68 1.01 0.57
N ARG A 201 5.50 0.41 0.74
CA ARG A 201 4.71 0.47 1.99
C ARG A 201 4.72 -0.88 2.67
N LYS A 202 4.66 -0.86 4.00
CA LYS A 202 4.72 -2.04 4.86
C LYS A 202 3.47 -2.11 5.72
N PHE A 203 2.81 -3.26 5.72
CA PHE A 203 1.59 -3.54 6.47
C PHE A 203 1.82 -4.70 7.43
N PRO A 204 1.45 -4.57 8.71
CA PRO A 204 1.47 -5.71 9.62
C PRO A 204 0.37 -6.71 9.22
N LEU A 205 0.73 -7.98 9.03
CA LEU A 205 -0.23 -9.05 8.70
C LEU A 205 -0.80 -9.75 9.93
N GLY A 206 -0.24 -9.48 11.11
CA GLY A 206 -0.65 -10.09 12.36
C GLY A 206 -0.88 -9.09 13.47
N ASN A 207 -1.37 -9.62 14.58
CA ASN A 207 -1.45 -8.97 15.87
C ASN A 207 -0.78 -9.84 16.95
N ALA A 208 -0.94 -9.48 18.22
CA ALA A 208 -0.29 -10.19 19.32
C ALA A 208 -0.83 -11.63 19.52
N ASP A 209 -2.08 -11.88 19.12
CA ASP A 209 -2.78 -13.15 19.32
C ASP A 209 -2.65 -14.08 18.10
N ASP A 210 -2.61 -13.49 16.89
CA ASP A 210 -2.51 -14.22 15.62
C ASP A 210 -1.57 -13.49 14.63
N PRO A 211 -0.39 -14.07 14.32
CA PRO A 211 0.58 -13.52 13.38
C PRO A 211 0.10 -13.38 11.93
N GLU A 212 -0.96 -14.11 11.52
CA GLU A 212 -1.46 -14.14 10.14
C GLU A 212 -2.90 -13.61 10.01
N ALA A 213 -3.40 -12.95 11.06
CA ALA A 213 -4.79 -12.48 11.19
C ALA A 213 -5.32 -11.72 9.96
N PHE A 214 -4.44 -11.01 9.25
CA PHE A 214 -4.77 -10.12 8.13
C PHE A 214 -4.13 -10.56 6.81
N HIS A 215 -3.52 -11.75 6.75
CA HIS A 215 -2.84 -12.24 5.54
C HIS A 215 -3.82 -12.35 4.37
N GLN A 216 -4.94 -13.04 4.57
CA GLN A 216 -5.95 -13.22 3.53
C GLN A 216 -6.58 -11.89 3.08
N ASP A 217 -6.87 -11.00 4.04
CA ASP A 217 -7.40 -9.67 3.76
C ASP A 217 -6.42 -8.85 2.92
N PHE A 218 -5.12 -8.97 3.19
CA PHE A 218 -4.08 -8.27 2.42
C PHE A 218 -4.03 -8.74 0.96
N ILE A 219 -4.13 -10.05 0.72
CA ILE A 219 -4.17 -10.59 -0.65
C ILE A 219 -5.41 -10.09 -1.40
N LEU A 220 -6.58 -10.11 -0.76
CA LEU A 220 -7.82 -9.62 -1.35
C LEU A 220 -7.77 -8.11 -1.63
N ASP A 221 -7.17 -7.31 -0.74
CA ASP A 221 -6.99 -5.87 -0.94
C ASP A 221 -6.01 -5.60 -2.09
N VAL A 222 -4.93 -6.39 -2.23
CA VAL A 222 -4.00 -6.30 -3.36
C VAL A 222 -4.69 -6.61 -4.68
N GLU A 223 -5.50 -7.65 -4.74
CA GLU A 223 -6.29 -8.01 -5.93
C GLU A 223 -7.28 -6.90 -6.27
N SER A 224 -8.03 -6.41 -5.29
CA SER A 224 -8.99 -5.32 -5.45
C SER A 224 -8.33 -4.03 -5.94
N ALA A 225 -7.17 -3.68 -5.41
CA ALA A 225 -6.40 -2.52 -5.84
C ALA A 225 -5.91 -2.64 -7.30
N ARG A 226 -5.63 -3.86 -7.76
CA ARG A 226 -5.21 -4.13 -9.16
C ARG A 226 -6.39 -4.16 -10.14
N MET A 227 -7.62 -4.34 -9.67
CA MET A 227 -8.80 -4.28 -10.54
C MET A 227 -9.06 -2.89 -11.11
N VAL A 228 -8.57 -1.84 -10.44
CA VAL A 228 -8.76 -0.44 -10.87
C VAL A 228 -7.41 0.15 -11.25
N GLU A 229 -7.12 0.15 -12.54
CA GLU A 229 -5.95 0.86 -13.09
C GLU A 229 -6.37 2.24 -13.61
N HIS A 230 -5.71 3.28 -13.10
CA HIS A 230 -5.94 4.66 -13.52
C HIS A 230 -4.67 5.49 -13.36
N GLU A 231 -4.39 6.43 -14.29
CA GLU A 231 -3.16 7.24 -14.29
C GLU A 231 -2.96 8.03 -12.98
N HIS A 232 -4.07 8.49 -12.41
CA HIS A 232 -4.08 9.32 -11.19
C HIS A 232 -4.49 8.53 -9.93
N LEU A 233 -4.25 7.21 -9.93
CA LEU A 233 -4.29 6.33 -8.75
C LEU A 233 -2.96 5.59 -8.67
N ALA A 234 -2.22 5.76 -7.56
CA ALA A 234 -0.91 5.13 -7.40
C ALA A 234 -1.05 3.59 -7.48
N PRO A 235 -0.43 2.93 -8.46
CA PRO A 235 -0.71 1.52 -8.74
C PRO A 235 0.03 0.60 -7.79
N VAL A 236 -0.52 -0.60 -7.58
CA VAL A 236 0.19 -1.72 -6.96
C VAL A 236 1.04 -2.41 -8.02
N TRP A 237 2.21 -1.83 -8.30
CA TRP A 237 3.16 -2.34 -9.29
C TRP A 237 3.59 -3.77 -8.96
N ALA A 238 3.95 -4.04 -7.70
CA ALA A 238 4.17 -5.40 -7.19
C ALA A 238 3.74 -5.49 -5.73
N SER A 239 3.56 -6.71 -5.23
CA SER A 239 3.30 -6.96 -3.81
C SER A 239 4.07 -8.19 -3.36
N TYR A 240 4.32 -8.29 -2.05
CA TYR A 240 4.96 -9.47 -1.48
C TYR A 240 4.68 -9.57 0.01
N THR A 241 4.78 -10.78 0.55
CA THR A 241 4.80 -11.01 2.00
C THR A 241 6.21 -11.44 2.41
N ALA A 242 6.68 -10.94 3.54
CA ALA A 242 7.98 -11.33 4.09
C ALA A 242 8.00 -11.06 5.59
N LYS A 243 8.48 -12.03 6.39
CA LYS A 243 8.76 -11.86 7.83
C LYS A 243 7.55 -11.29 8.61
N GLY A 244 6.37 -11.84 8.37
CA GLY A 244 5.10 -11.46 9.04
C GLY A 244 4.54 -10.09 8.64
N SER A 245 4.93 -9.58 7.47
CA SER A 245 4.46 -8.29 6.96
C SER A 245 4.17 -8.36 5.47
N GLY A 246 3.14 -7.65 5.05
CA GLY A 246 2.76 -7.44 3.66
C GLY A 246 3.40 -6.17 3.15
N TYR A 247 3.75 -6.16 1.88
CA TYR A 247 4.39 -5.04 1.23
C TYR A 247 3.75 -4.78 -0.12
N ILE A 248 3.51 -3.51 -0.42
CA ILE A 248 3.19 -3.07 -1.77
C ILE A 248 4.30 -2.16 -2.27
N VAL A 249 4.59 -2.29 -3.55
CA VAL A 249 5.54 -1.49 -4.28
C VAL A 249 4.78 -0.75 -5.37
N SER A 250 4.99 0.56 -5.45
CA SER A 250 4.42 1.43 -6.48
C SER A 250 5.53 2.13 -7.24
N ASN A 251 5.36 2.30 -8.55
CA ASN A 251 6.21 3.14 -9.37
C ASN A 251 5.80 4.63 -9.32
N PHE A 252 4.68 4.97 -8.68
CA PHE A 252 4.33 6.37 -8.41
C PHE A 252 5.07 6.86 -7.16
N VAL A 253 6.13 7.65 -7.36
CA VAL A 253 6.97 8.16 -6.27
C VAL A 253 6.60 9.59 -5.93
N GLY A 254 5.76 9.75 -4.90
CA GLY A 254 5.40 11.08 -4.40
C GLY A 254 6.62 11.86 -3.90
N HIS A 255 6.70 13.15 -4.24
CA HIS A 255 7.61 14.12 -3.64
C HIS A 255 6.90 14.97 -2.58
N HIS A 256 5.60 15.20 -2.77
CA HIS A 256 4.72 15.85 -1.81
C HIS A 256 3.42 15.07 -1.66
N THR A 257 2.70 15.35 -0.57
CA THR A 257 1.25 15.21 -0.57
C THR A 257 0.65 16.52 -1.08
N LEU A 258 -0.59 16.54 -1.55
CA LEU A 258 -1.27 17.78 -1.94
C LEU A 258 -1.28 18.78 -0.78
N ARG A 259 -1.46 18.30 0.47
CA ARG A 259 -1.33 19.12 1.69
C ARG A 259 0.03 19.80 1.77
N THR A 260 1.12 19.03 1.71
CA THR A 260 2.47 19.61 1.85
C THR A 260 2.86 20.46 0.65
N PHE A 261 2.33 20.17 -0.55
CA PHE A 261 2.52 20.99 -1.74
C PHE A 261 1.89 22.39 -1.57
N ILE A 262 0.63 22.44 -1.13
CA ILE A 262 -0.11 23.69 -0.87
C ILE A 262 0.54 24.49 0.26
N ASP A 263 0.90 23.82 1.36
CA ASP A 263 1.50 24.48 2.53
C ASP A 263 2.88 25.06 2.22
N HIS A 264 3.68 24.38 1.38
CA HIS A 264 4.99 24.87 0.95
C HIS A 264 4.89 26.10 0.04
N ARG A 265 3.82 26.28 -0.74
CA ARG A 265 3.55 27.40 -1.68
C ARG A 265 4.44 27.52 -2.90
N ASN A 266 5.72 27.25 -2.74
CA ASN A 266 6.74 27.33 -3.78
C ASN A 266 7.56 26.04 -3.94
N PRO A 267 6.94 24.85 -4.08
CA PRO A 267 7.67 23.63 -4.44
C PRO A 267 8.57 23.86 -5.65
N ALA A 268 9.80 23.37 -5.60
CA ALA A 268 10.81 23.67 -6.62
C ALA A 268 10.37 23.21 -8.02
N GLN A 269 9.76 22.02 -8.11
CA GLN A 269 9.23 21.47 -9.36
C GLN A 269 8.13 22.33 -9.97
N TYR A 270 7.30 22.96 -9.14
CA TYR A 270 6.25 23.87 -9.58
C TYR A 270 6.81 25.23 -10.02
N GLN A 271 7.83 25.72 -9.32
CA GLN A 271 8.49 26.99 -9.63
C GLN A 271 9.34 26.96 -10.91
N LYS A 272 9.67 25.77 -11.44
CA LYS A 272 10.35 25.63 -12.73
C LYS A 272 9.44 25.97 -13.91
N LEU A 273 8.13 25.79 -13.78
CA LEU A 273 7.17 26.05 -14.86
C LEU A 273 6.93 27.56 -15.05
N PRO A 274 6.61 28.03 -16.27
CA PRO A 274 6.05 29.35 -16.50
C PRO A 274 4.73 29.59 -15.74
N LYS A 275 4.41 30.86 -15.43
CA LYS A 275 3.21 31.20 -14.64
C LYS A 275 1.89 30.71 -15.26
N PRO A 276 1.64 30.81 -16.58
CA PRO A 276 0.41 30.28 -17.18
C PRO A 276 0.30 28.76 -17.02
N GLU A 277 1.37 28.03 -17.32
CA GLU A 277 1.43 26.56 -17.19
C GLU A 277 1.17 26.10 -15.76
N ARG A 278 1.68 26.83 -14.76
CA ARG A 278 1.38 26.56 -13.35
C ARG A 278 -0.10 26.62 -13.02
N ARG A 279 -0.83 27.59 -13.59
CA ARG A 279 -2.27 27.76 -13.32
C ARG A 279 -3.05 26.61 -13.95
N TRP A 280 -2.79 26.32 -15.21
CA TRP A 280 -3.43 25.24 -15.94
C TRP A 280 -3.09 23.86 -15.37
N LEU A 281 -1.86 23.64 -14.90
CA LEU A 281 -1.49 22.42 -14.18
C LEU A 281 -2.43 22.16 -12.98
N VAL A 282 -2.62 23.18 -12.14
CA VAL A 282 -3.43 23.09 -10.92
C VAL A 282 -4.92 22.95 -11.24
N LEU A 283 -5.40 23.57 -12.32
CA LEU A 283 -6.77 23.40 -12.83
C LEU A 283 -6.98 21.99 -13.38
N ASN A 284 -6.05 21.47 -14.18
CA ASN A 284 -6.12 20.12 -14.75
C ASN A 284 -6.15 19.05 -13.66
N TRP A 285 -5.48 19.26 -12.52
CA TRP A 285 -5.58 18.37 -11.37
C TRP A 285 -7.02 18.15 -10.90
N LEU A 286 -7.91 19.14 -11.03
CA LEU A 286 -9.33 18.97 -10.67
C LEU A 286 -9.96 17.86 -11.54
N HIS A 287 -9.78 17.95 -12.86
CA HIS A 287 -10.29 16.95 -13.80
C HIS A 287 -9.66 15.58 -13.57
N CYS A 288 -8.33 15.50 -13.41
CA CYS A 288 -7.59 14.27 -13.11
C CYS A 288 -8.16 13.51 -11.90
N LEU A 289 -8.45 14.24 -10.81
CA LEU A 289 -9.02 13.65 -9.60
C LEU A 289 -10.48 13.24 -9.80
N ALA A 290 -11.31 14.06 -10.47
CA ALA A 290 -12.70 13.72 -10.76
C ALA A 290 -12.82 12.46 -11.65
N ASP A 291 -11.95 12.32 -12.66
CA ASP A 291 -11.94 11.15 -13.53
C ASP A 291 -11.50 9.87 -12.80
N THR A 292 -10.57 9.99 -11.85
CA THR A 292 -10.18 8.85 -11.00
C THR A 292 -11.35 8.36 -10.15
N ILE A 293 -12.07 9.28 -9.49
CA ILE A 293 -13.23 8.92 -8.67
C ILE A 293 -14.36 8.35 -9.55
N THR A 294 -14.55 8.91 -10.75
CA THR A 294 -15.49 8.38 -11.74
C THR A 294 -15.15 6.93 -12.11
N THR A 295 -13.87 6.63 -12.34
CA THR A 295 -13.39 5.29 -12.66
C THR A 295 -13.58 4.34 -11.48
N LEU A 296 -13.29 4.77 -10.25
CA LEU A 296 -13.52 3.96 -9.05
C LEU A 296 -15.01 3.61 -8.88
N HIS A 297 -15.90 4.62 -8.94
CA HIS A 297 -17.35 4.43 -8.79
C HIS A 297 -17.91 3.49 -9.88
N GLN A 298 -17.42 3.61 -11.13
CA GLN A 298 -17.81 2.70 -12.22
C GLN A 298 -17.40 1.24 -11.99
N ASN A 299 -16.29 1.02 -11.28
CA ASN A 299 -15.83 -0.32 -10.89
C ASN A 299 -16.44 -0.80 -9.55
N GLY A 300 -17.40 -0.05 -8.98
CA GLY A 300 -18.09 -0.41 -7.75
C GLY A 300 -17.30 -0.13 -6.47
N PHE A 301 -16.22 0.67 -6.56
CA PHE A 301 -15.42 1.08 -5.41
C PHE A 301 -15.71 2.52 -5.03
N CYS A 302 -15.90 2.78 -3.74
CA CYS A 302 -15.79 4.13 -3.18
C CYS A 302 -14.35 4.33 -2.65
N HIS A 303 -13.83 5.55 -2.82
CA HIS A 303 -12.51 5.87 -2.26
C HIS A 303 -12.56 5.97 -0.74
N SER A 304 -13.60 6.59 -0.14
CA SER A 304 -13.87 6.70 1.30
C SER A 304 -12.80 7.37 2.17
N ALA A 305 -11.80 8.02 1.57
CA ALA A 305 -10.69 8.65 2.31
C ALA A 305 -10.06 9.82 1.54
N ILE A 306 -10.86 10.52 0.72
CA ILE A 306 -10.39 11.66 -0.10
C ILE A 306 -10.04 12.82 0.83
N ARG A 307 -8.77 13.20 0.85
CA ARG A 307 -8.25 14.36 1.60
C ARG A 307 -6.87 14.75 1.09
N PRO A 308 -6.42 16.01 1.27
CA PRO A 308 -5.14 16.48 0.72
C PRO A 308 -3.91 15.70 1.21
N SER A 309 -3.98 15.06 2.38
CA SER A 309 -2.90 14.21 2.92
C SER A 309 -2.80 12.84 2.25
N ARG A 310 -3.80 12.43 1.45
CA ARG A 310 -3.89 11.15 0.73
C ARG A 310 -3.75 11.28 -0.79
N ILE A 311 -3.41 12.47 -1.25
CA ILE A 311 -3.16 12.76 -2.67
C ILE A 311 -1.68 13.10 -2.79
N LEU A 312 -0.98 12.46 -3.71
CA LEU A 312 0.44 12.58 -3.95
C LEU A 312 0.71 13.47 -5.16
N VAL A 313 1.82 14.18 -5.11
CA VAL A 313 2.38 14.93 -6.24
C VAL A 313 3.82 14.49 -6.43
N ASP A 314 4.16 14.01 -7.61
CA ASP A 314 5.51 13.51 -7.93
C ASP A 314 6.50 14.64 -8.31
N GLU A 315 7.67 14.28 -8.83
CA GLU A 315 8.68 15.23 -9.27
C GLU A 315 8.25 16.02 -10.52
N GLN A 316 7.44 15.42 -11.39
CA GLN A 316 6.96 15.99 -12.65
C GLN A 316 5.68 16.82 -12.48
N ASN A 317 5.14 16.90 -11.26
CA ASN A 317 3.85 17.49 -10.91
C ASN A 317 2.64 16.67 -11.37
N ALA A 318 2.80 15.38 -11.67
CA ALA A 318 1.67 14.48 -11.81
C ALA A 318 1.01 14.28 -10.44
N ILE A 319 -0.33 14.20 -10.44
CA ILE A 319 -1.14 14.03 -9.24
C ILE A 319 -1.75 12.63 -9.22
N ALA A 320 -1.79 11.99 -8.06
CA ALA A 320 -2.49 10.72 -7.91
C ALA A 320 -3.01 10.52 -6.48
N PHE A 321 -4.10 9.78 -6.30
CA PHE A 321 -4.46 9.24 -5.00
C PHE A 321 -3.43 8.20 -4.53
N SER A 322 -3.07 8.20 -3.24
CA SER A 322 -2.03 7.29 -2.71
C SER A 322 -2.45 5.83 -2.70
N ASP A 323 -3.75 5.58 -2.58
CA ASP A 323 -4.41 4.28 -2.55
C ASP A 323 -5.94 4.45 -2.53
N ILE A 324 -6.66 3.33 -2.58
CA ILE A 324 -8.10 3.26 -2.30
C ILE A 324 -8.29 3.20 -0.78
N GLY A 325 -9.06 4.15 -0.23
CA GLY A 325 -9.25 4.29 1.21
C GLY A 325 -10.13 3.23 1.87
N SER A 326 -10.98 2.55 1.10
CA SER A 326 -11.86 1.48 1.56
C SER A 326 -11.13 0.15 1.77
N LEU A 327 -9.90 0.01 1.29
CA LEU A 327 -9.05 -1.16 1.52
C LEU A 327 -8.42 -1.08 2.91
N GLU A 328 -8.94 -1.88 3.84
CA GLU A 328 -8.64 -1.78 5.27
C GLU A 328 -7.17 -2.07 5.58
N THR A 329 -6.55 -3.07 4.93
CA THR A 329 -5.15 -3.40 5.19
C THR A 329 -4.23 -2.26 4.76
N PHE A 330 -4.58 -1.55 3.68
CA PHE A 330 -3.85 -0.39 3.18
C PHE A 330 -3.96 0.85 4.08
N GLN A 331 -4.77 0.80 5.14
CA GLN A 331 -4.83 1.87 6.13
C GLN A 331 -3.94 1.61 7.35
N LYS A 332 -3.42 0.39 7.53
CA LYS A 332 -2.69 -0.03 8.74
C LYS A 332 -1.27 0.53 8.86
N ASP A 333 -0.65 0.96 7.76
CA ASP A 333 0.66 1.61 7.77
C ASP A 333 0.59 3.10 8.17
N LYS A 334 -0.61 3.67 8.20
CA LYS A 334 -0.83 5.09 8.45
C LYS A 334 -1.20 5.33 9.90
N LYS A 335 -0.70 6.44 10.45
CA LYS A 335 -1.21 6.95 11.72
C LYS A 335 -2.59 7.57 11.46
N PRO A 336 -3.68 7.03 12.03
CA PRO A 336 -4.99 7.62 11.83
C PRO A 336 -5.02 9.01 12.46
N ASP A 337 -5.24 10.04 11.63
CA ASP A 337 -5.55 11.38 12.07
C ASP A 337 -7.07 11.57 12.00
N ALA A 338 -7.74 11.25 13.11
CA ALA A 338 -9.19 11.36 13.22
C ALA A 338 -9.67 12.80 13.03
N MET A 339 -8.84 13.80 13.34
CA MET A 339 -9.21 15.21 13.13
C MET A 339 -9.11 15.57 11.65
N ASP A 340 -8.04 15.16 10.96
CA ASP A 340 -7.93 15.35 9.51
C ASP A 340 -9.10 14.66 8.80
N ALA A 341 -9.48 13.44 9.20
CA ALA A 341 -10.65 12.78 8.62
C ALA A 341 -11.95 13.56 8.84
N TYR A 342 -12.27 13.87 10.10
CA TYR A 342 -13.45 14.64 10.48
C TYR A 342 -13.58 15.97 9.73
N ILE A 343 -12.47 16.62 9.38
CA ILE A 343 -12.52 17.90 8.67
C ILE A 343 -13.19 17.77 7.30
N TYR A 344 -12.88 16.73 6.52
CA TYR A 344 -13.31 16.56 5.11
C TYR A 344 -14.49 15.60 4.94
N ASP A 345 -14.86 14.88 5.99
CA ASP A 345 -15.99 13.94 5.95
C ASP A 345 -17.32 14.68 5.69
N ALA A 346 -18.19 14.01 4.93
CA ALA A 346 -19.50 14.49 4.58
C ALA A 346 -20.47 14.50 5.79
N PRO A 347 -21.49 15.37 5.82
CA PRO A 347 -22.43 15.48 6.93
C PRO A 347 -23.06 14.15 7.39
N GLU A 348 -23.40 13.27 6.45
CA GLU A 348 -24.04 11.98 6.70
C GLU A 348 -23.12 10.98 7.43
N ALA A 349 -21.79 11.12 7.34
CA ALA A 349 -20.84 10.31 8.09
C ALA A 349 -20.92 10.55 9.61
N HIS A 350 -21.56 11.63 10.03
CA HIS A 350 -21.72 12.04 11.43
C HIS A 350 -23.18 12.16 11.86
N ALA A 351 -24.13 11.78 11.00
CA ALA A 351 -25.52 11.68 11.38
C ALA A 351 -25.66 10.56 12.42
N SER A 352 -25.81 10.94 13.69
CA SER A 352 -26.19 10.00 14.73
C SER A 352 -27.52 9.36 14.32
N SER A 353 -27.64 8.05 14.46
CA SER A 353 -28.94 7.38 14.52
C SER A 353 -29.68 7.93 15.74
N GLU A 354 -30.32 9.09 15.61
CA GLU A 354 -31.33 9.51 16.56
C GLU A 354 -32.39 8.40 16.59
N PRO A 355 -32.69 7.82 17.77
CA PRO A 355 -33.81 6.91 17.88
C PRO A 355 -35.04 7.67 17.40
N LEU A 356 -35.73 7.13 16.39
CA LEU A 356 -37.06 7.60 16.02
C LEU A 356 -37.92 7.54 17.29
N ASP A 357 -38.19 8.70 17.89
CA ASP A 357 -39.19 8.86 18.94
C ASP A 357 -40.56 8.52 18.33
N LEU A 358 -40.90 7.24 18.32
CA LEU A 358 -42.26 6.79 18.10
C LEU A 358 -43.08 7.21 19.33
N PRO A 359 -44.25 7.86 19.14
CA PRO A 359 -45.06 8.31 20.26
C PRO A 359 -45.52 7.12 21.12
N PRO A 360 -45.64 7.29 22.45
CA PRO A 360 -45.89 6.19 23.35
C PRO A 360 -47.28 5.60 23.09
N SER A 361 -47.31 4.33 22.69
CA SER A 361 -48.53 3.54 22.62
C SER A 361 -49.11 3.38 24.02
N VAL A 362 -50.41 3.63 24.12
CA VAL A 362 -51.19 3.68 25.36
C VAL A 362 -51.22 2.29 26.01
N ALA A 363 -50.91 2.26 27.30
CA ALA A 363 -50.80 1.07 28.13
C ALA A 363 -52.09 0.23 28.19
N SER A 364 -51.93 -1.06 28.43
CA SER A 364 -52.96 -1.95 29.01
C SER A 364 -52.29 -2.91 30.00
N PRO A 365 -53.03 -3.36 31.04
CA PRO A 365 -52.49 -3.44 32.39
C PRO A 365 -51.82 -4.76 32.75
N THR A 366 -50.94 -4.62 33.73
CA THR A 366 -50.19 -5.62 34.48
C THR A 366 -51.08 -6.70 35.11
N LEU A 367 -50.66 -7.96 34.97
CA LEU A 367 -50.95 -9.04 35.89
C LEU A 367 -49.65 -9.62 36.44
N SER A 368 -49.68 -9.81 37.75
CA SER A 368 -48.58 -10.02 38.69
C SER A 368 -48.23 -11.49 38.95
N LYS A 369 -47.04 -11.68 39.56
CA LYS A 369 -46.50 -12.86 40.29
C LYS A 369 -45.79 -13.90 39.39
N ASP A 370 -44.61 -14.45 39.71
CA ASP A 370 -44.03 -14.79 41.02
C ASP A 370 -42.48 -14.73 41.04
N ARG A 371 -41.96 -14.67 42.27
CA ARG A 371 -40.53 -14.74 42.65
C ARG A 371 -39.92 -16.11 42.35
N HIS A 372 -38.64 -16.15 41.99
CA HIS A 372 -37.68 -17.11 42.60
C HIS A 372 -36.23 -16.62 42.53
N VAL A 373 -35.50 -16.93 43.59
CA VAL A 373 -34.15 -16.48 43.93
C VAL A 373 -33.14 -17.61 43.64
N SER A 374 -31.96 -17.21 43.15
CA SER A 374 -30.61 -17.80 43.34
C SER A 374 -30.15 -19.05 42.55
N ILE A 375 -28.94 -18.95 41.99
CA ILE A 375 -27.71 -19.73 42.27
C ILE A 375 -26.83 -19.86 41.00
N ALA A 376 -25.53 -19.64 41.19
CA ALA A 376 -24.47 -19.73 40.20
C ALA A 376 -24.18 -21.16 39.69
N SER A 377 -23.74 -21.28 38.43
CA SER A 377 -22.83 -22.32 37.89
C SER A 377 -22.29 -21.80 36.54
N LYS A 378 -21.02 -21.43 36.41
CA LYS A 378 -19.90 -22.22 35.87
C LYS A 378 -20.20 -23.06 34.60
N SER A 379 -19.49 -22.66 33.54
CA SER A 379 -18.96 -23.43 32.39
C SER A 379 -19.92 -24.28 31.54
N SER A 380 -20.07 -23.86 30.29
CA SER A 380 -19.79 -24.75 29.15
C SER A 380 -19.55 -23.95 27.88
N SER A 381 -18.34 -24.08 27.36
CA SER A 381 -17.96 -23.93 25.96
C SER A 381 -19.00 -24.55 25.02
N ARG A 382 -19.44 -23.77 24.03
CA ARG A 382 -19.86 -24.32 22.73
C ARG A 382 -19.52 -23.32 21.64
N SER A 383 -18.38 -23.60 21.04
CA SER A 383 -17.95 -23.15 19.72
C SER A 383 -19.04 -23.48 18.71
N SER A 384 -19.47 -22.49 17.95
CA SER A 384 -20.20 -22.68 16.70
C SER A 384 -19.37 -22.06 15.59
N ASN A 385 -18.64 -22.94 14.89
CA ASN A 385 -18.07 -22.68 13.57
C ASN A 385 -19.21 -22.26 12.64
N SER A 386 -19.18 -21.02 12.15
CA SER A 386 -19.82 -20.67 10.89
C SER A 386 -18.71 -20.44 9.88
N SER A 387 -18.49 -21.45 9.05
CA SER A 387 -17.84 -21.34 7.75
C SER A 387 -18.58 -20.30 6.92
N ASN A 388 -18.07 -19.06 6.90
CA ASN A 388 -18.54 -18.03 6.00
C ASN A 388 -17.81 -18.19 4.67
N SER A 389 -18.51 -18.73 3.68
CA SER A 389 -18.19 -18.48 2.29
C SER A 389 -18.33 -16.97 2.03
N TYR A 390 -17.21 -16.29 1.77
CA TYR A 390 -17.22 -14.91 1.29
C TYR A 390 -17.71 -14.90 -0.15
N GLN A 391 -19.03 -14.87 -0.33
CA GLN A 391 -19.62 -14.18 -1.47
C GLN A 391 -19.72 -12.69 -1.09
N PRO A 392 -19.48 -11.76 -2.02
CA PRO A 392 -19.74 -10.35 -1.78
C PRO A 392 -21.22 -10.21 -1.45
N LYS A 393 -21.54 -9.86 -0.20
CA LYS A 393 -22.90 -9.48 0.17
C LYS A 393 -23.25 -8.24 -0.66
N PRO A 394 -24.40 -8.22 -1.36
CA PRO A 394 -24.85 -6.99 -1.99
C PRO A 394 -25.07 -5.97 -0.87
N GLN A 395 -24.17 -4.99 -0.78
CA GLN A 395 -24.45 -3.77 -0.03
C GLN A 395 -25.78 -3.25 -0.54
N HIS A 396 -26.70 -2.90 0.36
CA HIS A 396 -27.95 -2.26 -0.03
C HIS A 396 -27.58 -1.07 -0.94
N GLN A 397 -28.11 -1.04 -2.17
CA GLN A 397 -27.75 -0.05 -3.20
C GLN A 397 -27.80 1.40 -2.67
N SER A 398 -28.64 1.67 -1.66
CA SER A 398 -28.72 2.94 -0.94
C SER A 398 -27.46 3.30 -0.15
N GLN A 399 -26.81 2.36 0.54
CA GLN A 399 -25.57 2.62 1.29
C GLN A 399 -24.39 2.88 0.34
N GLY A 400 -24.32 2.16 -0.79
CA GLY A 400 -23.29 2.40 -1.80
C GLY A 400 -23.39 3.81 -2.39
N GLN A 401 -24.60 4.24 -2.77
CA GLN A 401 -24.85 5.58 -3.31
C GLN A 401 -24.54 6.69 -2.31
N GLU A 402 -24.89 6.54 -1.02
CA GLU A 402 -24.51 7.52 0.00
C GLU A 402 -22.99 7.65 0.13
N THR A 403 -22.25 6.55 0.01
CA THR A 403 -20.79 6.54 0.11
C THR A 403 -20.13 7.21 -1.11
N GLU A 404 -20.65 6.98 -2.32
CA GLU A 404 -20.20 7.69 -3.53
C GLU A 404 -20.44 9.20 -3.45
N LYS A 405 -21.59 9.61 -2.90
CA LYS A 405 -21.91 11.03 -2.68
C LYS A 405 -21.05 11.66 -1.58
N ALA A 406 -20.61 10.88 -0.59
CA ALA A 406 -19.64 11.33 0.40
C ALA A 406 -18.27 11.59 -0.24
N ASP A 407 -17.80 10.73 -1.15
CA ASP A 407 -16.57 10.98 -1.93
C ASP A 407 -16.66 12.31 -2.71
N VAL A 408 -17.78 12.58 -3.36
CA VAL A 408 -18.00 13.85 -4.10
C VAL A 408 -17.92 15.06 -3.17
N PHE A 409 -18.47 14.98 -1.96
CA PHE A 409 -18.35 16.06 -0.97
C PHE A 409 -16.89 16.31 -0.58
N SER A 410 -16.15 15.24 -0.21
CA SER A 410 -14.74 15.35 0.17
C SER A 410 -13.86 15.84 -0.98
N LEU A 411 -14.18 15.45 -2.22
CA LEU A 411 -13.53 15.97 -3.43
C LEU A 411 -13.78 17.47 -3.61
N GLY A 412 -15.00 17.95 -3.35
CA GLY A 412 -15.33 19.39 -3.36
C GLY A 412 -14.52 20.18 -2.35
N CYS A 413 -14.27 19.62 -1.16
CA CYS A 413 -13.38 20.23 -0.17
C CYS A 413 -11.93 20.33 -0.68
N VAL A 414 -11.43 19.28 -1.34
CA VAL A 414 -10.09 19.27 -1.95
C VAL A 414 -9.98 20.31 -3.06
N PHE A 415 -10.98 20.40 -3.94
CA PHE A 415 -11.01 21.38 -5.03
C PHE A 415 -10.95 22.81 -4.51
N LEU A 416 -11.65 23.09 -3.42
CA LEU A 416 -11.62 24.42 -2.81
C LEU A 416 -10.25 24.78 -2.21
N GLU A 417 -9.50 23.82 -1.66
CA GLU A 417 -8.10 24.04 -1.23
C GLU A 417 -7.19 24.29 -2.44
N ILE A 418 -7.39 23.58 -3.54
CA ILE A 418 -6.67 23.77 -4.81
C ILE A 418 -6.91 25.17 -5.38
N LEU A 419 -8.17 25.64 -5.46
CA LEU A 419 -8.49 26.99 -5.92
C LEU A 419 -7.97 28.08 -4.97
N THR A 420 -8.02 27.82 -3.66
CA THR A 420 -7.41 28.70 -2.64
C THR A 420 -5.90 28.88 -2.91
N PHE A 421 -5.20 27.80 -3.26
CA PHE A 421 -3.79 27.83 -3.65
C PHE A 421 -3.56 28.55 -4.99
N LEU A 422 -4.38 28.25 -6.01
CA LEU A 422 -4.32 28.87 -7.35
C LEU A 422 -4.38 30.41 -7.26
N LEU A 423 -5.30 30.93 -6.44
CA LEU A 423 -5.49 32.37 -6.19
C LEU A 423 -4.52 32.96 -5.15
N LYS A 424 -3.45 32.21 -4.81
CA LYS A 424 -2.37 32.60 -3.90
C LYS A 424 -2.84 33.00 -2.50
N LYS A 425 -4.02 32.55 -2.08
CA LYS A 425 -4.48 32.70 -0.69
C LYS A 425 -3.76 31.69 0.20
N LYS A 426 -4.00 31.74 1.50
CA LYS A 426 -3.31 30.87 2.47
C LYS A 426 -4.27 29.81 2.99
N SER A 427 -3.87 28.53 2.98
CA SER A 427 -4.69 27.46 3.58
C SER A 427 -5.01 27.77 5.06
N HIS A 428 -4.05 28.31 5.83
CA HIS A 428 -4.34 28.73 7.20
C HIS A 428 -5.36 29.89 7.33
N ASP A 429 -5.42 30.81 6.36
CA ASP A 429 -6.41 31.89 6.36
C ASP A 429 -7.80 31.30 6.11
N PHE A 430 -7.89 30.34 5.18
CA PHE A 430 -9.13 29.63 4.95
C PHE A 430 -9.57 28.82 6.17
N ILE A 431 -8.68 28.03 6.77
CA ILE A 431 -8.97 27.27 8.00
C ILE A 431 -9.48 28.21 9.09
N LYS A 432 -8.80 29.34 9.33
CA LYS A 432 -9.21 30.34 10.31
C LYS A 432 -10.58 30.93 9.97
N HIS A 433 -10.83 31.24 8.70
CA HIS A 433 -12.10 31.79 8.22
C HIS A 433 -13.27 30.83 8.49
N ARG A 434 -13.11 29.54 8.16
CA ARG A 434 -14.14 28.51 8.39
C ARG A 434 -14.23 27.99 9.82
N THR A 435 -13.34 28.43 10.73
CA THR A 435 -13.38 27.98 12.13
C THR A 435 -14.48 28.66 12.93
N SER A 436 -15.33 27.88 13.60
CA SER A 436 -16.34 28.35 14.55
C SER A 436 -16.06 27.87 15.97
N LYS A 437 -16.53 28.63 16.96
CA LYS A 437 -16.51 28.21 18.36
C LYS A 437 -17.76 27.40 18.65
N GLN A 438 -17.61 26.13 19.03
CA GLN A 438 -18.71 25.33 19.53
C GLN A 438 -18.90 25.57 21.04
N LYS A 439 -20.16 25.71 21.46
CA LYS A 439 -20.54 25.73 22.87
C LYS A 439 -20.81 24.29 23.30
N ILE A 440 -20.04 23.78 24.24
CA ILE A 440 -20.30 22.47 24.85
C ILE A 440 -21.39 22.69 25.91
N ASN A 441 -22.57 22.10 25.70
CA ASN A 441 -23.69 22.13 26.64
C ASN A 441 -23.42 21.22 27.86
N THR A 442 -22.41 21.52 28.67
CA THR A 442 -22.22 20.94 30.01
C THR A 442 -21.18 21.76 30.76
N GLY A 443 -21.62 22.80 31.50
CA GLY A 443 -21.01 23.32 32.73
C GLY A 443 -19.50 23.62 32.80
N GLY A 444 -18.74 23.59 31.70
CA GLY A 444 -17.28 23.72 31.67
C GLY A 444 -16.81 24.89 30.81
N LYS A 445 -15.84 25.67 31.31
CA LYS A 445 -15.28 26.88 30.70
C LYS A 445 -14.48 26.67 29.39
N ASN A 446 -14.59 25.52 28.72
CA ASN A 446 -13.82 25.22 27.51
C ASN A 446 -14.71 25.21 26.26
N SER A 447 -14.52 26.20 25.40
CA SER A 447 -15.07 26.20 24.03
C SER A 447 -14.09 25.50 23.10
N ARG A 448 -14.53 24.46 22.38
CA ARG A 448 -13.73 23.80 21.34
C ARG A 448 -14.00 24.51 20.01
N THR A 449 -12.94 24.75 19.24
CA THR A 449 -13.06 25.26 17.87
C THR A 449 -13.27 24.12 16.90
N ASP A 450 -14.16 24.31 15.94
CA ASP A 450 -14.44 23.38 14.85
C ASP A 450 -14.22 24.08 13.51
N SER A 451 -13.35 23.51 12.67
CA SER A 451 -13.07 24.01 11.33
C SER A 451 -13.68 23.14 10.23
N SER A 452 -14.29 21.99 10.54
CA SER A 452 -14.82 21.03 9.55
C SER A 452 -15.72 21.68 8.51
N TYR A 453 -15.66 21.16 7.27
CA TYR A 453 -16.46 21.69 6.16
C TYR A 453 -17.96 21.50 6.43
N HIS A 454 -18.37 20.31 6.86
CA HIS A 454 -19.78 19.95 7.05
C HIS A 454 -20.51 20.79 8.11
N ASN A 455 -19.83 21.24 9.18
CA ASN A 455 -20.44 22.10 10.22
C ASN A 455 -20.33 23.60 9.93
N ASN A 456 -19.55 24.02 8.93
CA ASN A 456 -19.25 25.42 8.67
C ASN A 456 -19.55 25.84 7.22
N LEU A 457 -20.52 25.21 6.56
CA LEU A 457 -20.85 25.45 5.15
C LEU A 457 -21.12 26.94 4.83
N ASP A 458 -21.79 27.69 5.71
CA ASP A 458 -22.02 29.13 5.50
C ASP A 458 -20.70 29.93 5.39
N LYS A 459 -19.70 29.53 6.18
CA LYS A 459 -18.37 30.14 6.13
C LYS A 459 -17.57 29.69 4.91
N VAL A 460 -17.77 28.45 4.48
CA VAL A 460 -17.20 27.94 3.24
C VAL A 460 -17.77 28.73 2.05
N GLU A 461 -19.07 28.98 2.02
CA GLU A 461 -19.73 29.82 0.99
C GLU A 461 -19.15 31.24 0.95
N THR A 462 -19.02 31.90 2.10
CA THR A 462 -18.40 33.24 2.13
C THR A 462 -16.92 33.24 1.70
N TRP A 463 -16.19 32.13 1.87
CA TRP A 463 -14.85 32.00 1.33
C TRP A 463 -14.85 31.84 -0.19
N MET A 464 -15.79 31.06 -0.75
CA MET A 464 -15.96 30.96 -2.21
C MET A 464 -16.23 32.33 -2.83
N ALA A 465 -17.06 33.16 -2.22
CA ALA A 465 -17.27 34.55 -2.67
C ALA A 465 -15.99 35.42 -2.62
N VAL A 466 -15.09 35.18 -1.65
CA VAL A 466 -13.77 35.84 -1.61
C VAL A 466 -12.89 35.38 -2.78
N LEU A 467 -12.96 34.11 -3.16
CA LEU A 467 -12.23 33.56 -4.29
C LEU A 467 -12.77 34.09 -5.63
N GLU A 468 -14.09 34.15 -5.82
CA GLU A 468 -14.73 34.74 -7.02
C GLU A 468 -14.32 36.20 -7.22
N LYS A 469 -14.34 36.98 -6.14
CA LYS A 469 -13.87 38.36 -6.22
C LYS A 469 -12.39 38.44 -6.61
N ALA A 470 -11.55 37.59 -6.03
CA ALA A 470 -10.12 37.57 -6.31
C ALA A 470 -9.79 37.08 -7.74
N SER A 471 -10.59 36.19 -8.32
CA SER A 471 -10.38 35.73 -9.70
C SER A 471 -10.75 36.81 -10.70
N GLY A 472 -11.79 37.63 -10.43
CA GLY A 472 -12.18 38.76 -11.27
C GLY A 472 -11.24 39.97 -11.24
N GLU A 473 -10.26 40.01 -10.32
CA GLU A 473 -9.26 41.09 -10.24
C GLU A 473 -8.13 40.97 -11.29
N SER A 474 -8.12 39.89 -12.09
CA SER A 474 -7.04 39.59 -13.03
C SER A 474 -7.60 39.16 -14.38
N ASP A 475 -7.06 39.73 -15.46
CA ASP A 475 -7.44 39.41 -16.85
C ASP A 475 -6.82 38.08 -17.36
N ASP A 476 -6.49 37.16 -16.45
CA ASP A 476 -5.87 35.89 -16.83
C ASP A 476 -6.96 34.88 -17.17
N GLU A 477 -6.88 34.28 -18.36
CA GLU A 477 -7.88 33.33 -18.86
C GLU A 477 -8.14 32.18 -17.87
N ALA A 478 -7.09 31.65 -17.25
CA ALA A 478 -7.21 30.59 -16.25
C ALA A 478 -7.99 31.02 -14.98
N PHE A 479 -8.08 32.32 -14.69
CA PHE A 479 -8.91 32.84 -13.60
C PHE A 479 -10.34 33.17 -14.05
N GLY A 480 -10.57 33.36 -15.35
CA GLY A 480 -11.90 33.61 -15.92
C GLY A 480 -12.88 32.47 -15.68
N ILE A 481 -12.40 31.22 -15.67
CA ILE A 481 -13.21 30.01 -15.46
C ILE A 481 -13.46 29.66 -13.98
N VAL A 482 -12.78 30.33 -13.04
CA VAL A 482 -12.88 30.01 -11.60
C VAL A 482 -14.30 30.15 -11.04
N PRO A 483 -15.12 31.16 -11.43
CA PRO A 483 -16.51 31.26 -10.99
C PRO A 483 -17.36 30.03 -11.36
N ASP A 484 -17.17 29.46 -12.55
CA ASP A 484 -17.92 28.30 -13.00
C ASP A 484 -17.52 27.05 -12.20
N ILE A 485 -16.23 26.87 -11.93
CA ILE A 485 -15.73 25.80 -11.06
C ILE A 485 -16.28 25.96 -9.62
N LEU A 486 -16.38 27.19 -9.11
CA LEU A 486 -16.95 27.44 -7.78
C LEU A 486 -18.46 27.17 -7.74
N ALA A 487 -19.19 27.39 -8.83
CA ALA A 487 -20.59 26.98 -8.94
C ALA A 487 -20.75 25.46 -8.85
N LEU A 488 -19.88 24.70 -9.52
CA LEU A 488 -19.82 23.25 -9.39
C LEU A 488 -19.46 22.80 -7.95
N ILE A 489 -18.45 23.42 -7.32
CA ILE A 489 -18.07 23.08 -5.95
C ILE A 489 -19.23 23.30 -4.97
N ARG A 490 -20.08 24.31 -5.18
CA ARG A 490 -21.28 24.52 -4.35
C ARG A 490 -22.24 23.34 -4.40
N THR A 491 -22.46 22.75 -5.58
CA THR A 491 -23.35 21.58 -5.71
C THR A 491 -22.71 20.33 -5.08
N MET A 492 -21.39 20.15 -5.23
CA MET A 492 -20.62 19.08 -4.58
C MET A 492 -20.69 19.15 -3.05
N LEU A 493 -20.68 20.36 -2.47
CA LEU A 493 -20.70 20.59 -1.02
C LEU A 493 -22.12 20.66 -0.42
N SER A 494 -23.15 20.26 -1.17
CA SER A 494 -24.53 20.26 -0.67
C SER A 494 -24.69 19.36 0.56
N LYS A 495 -25.43 19.85 1.56
CA LYS A 495 -25.69 19.09 2.80
C LYS A 495 -26.48 17.80 2.53
N ASN A 496 -27.40 17.84 1.56
CA ASN A 496 -28.17 16.66 1.16
C ASN A 496 -27.39 15.89 0.07
N PRO A 497 -27.01 14.62 0.30
CA PRO A 497 -26.29 13.80 -0.67
C PRO A 497 -26.98 13.71 -2.04
N MET A 498 -28.32 13.72 -2.07
CA MET A 498 -29.11 13.61 -3.29
C MET A 498 -29.00 14.83 -4.21
N HIS A 499 -28.61 15.99 -3.67
CA HIS A 499 -28.39 17.21 -4.47
C HIS A 499 -26.96 17.31 -5.01
N ARG A 500 -26.04 16.44 -4.56
CA ARG A 500 -24.68 16.45 -5.08
C ARG A 500 -24.66 15.78 -6.47
N PRO A 501 -23.86 16.27 -7.42
CA PRO A 501 -23.62 15.60 -8.70
C PRO A 501 -22.99 14.20 -8.49
N THR A 502 -23.01 13.35 -9.52
CA THR A 502 -22.15 12.14 -9.52
C THR A 502 -20.71 12.55 -9.84
N ALA A 503 -19.73 11.69 -9.53
CA ALA A 503 -18.34 11.96 -9.92
C ALA A 503 -18.19 12.13 -11.44
N ARG A 504 -18.97 11.38 -12.22
CA ARG A 504 -19.03 11.51 -13.68
C ARG A 504 -19.51 12.90 -14.10
N ASP A 505 -20.61 13.37 -13.52
CA ASP A 505 -21.14 14.70 -13.84
C ASP A 505 -20.11 15.80 -13.51
N VAL A 506 -19.40 15.68 -12.36
CA VAL A 506 -18.31 16.61 -11.99
C VAL A 506 -17.19 16.60 -13.02
N ARG A 507 -16.76 15.43 -13.48
CA ARG A 507 -15.70 15.31 -14.50
C ARG A 507 -16.15 15.94 -15.81
N ASP A 508 -17.35 15.60 -16.28
CA ASP A 508 -17.87 16.05 -17.57
C ASP A 508 -18.09 17.57 -17.56
N GLU A 509 -18.61 18.13 -16.46
CA GLU A 509 -18.76 19.58 -16.30
C GLU A 509 -17.41 20.31 -16.23
N LEU A 510 -16.38 19.73 -15.58
CA LEU A 510 -15.02 20.29 -15.62
C LEU A 510 -14.43 20.28 -17.03
N PHE A 511 -14.69 19.23 -17.82
CA PHE A 511 -14.25 19.16 -19.21
C PHE A 511 -14.91 20.27 -20.05
N ASP A 512 -16.21 20.50 -19.86
CA ASP A 512 -16.95 21.56 -20.53
C ASP A 512 -16.46 22.97 -20.13
N ILE A 513 -16.11 23.18 -18.86
CA ILE A 513 -15.54 24.46 -18.38
C ILE A 513 -14.14 24.72 -18.97
N PHE A 514 -13.37 23.67 -19.27
CA PHE A 514 -12.00 23.79 -19.80
C PHE A 514 -11.95 23.88 -21.34
N SER A 515 -13.06 23.59 -22.01
CA SER A 515 -13.20 23.63 -23.47
C SER A 515 -13.58 25.01 -23.97
#